data_AF-A0A6G5QKP1-F1
#
_entry.id   AF-A0A6G5QKP1-F1
#
_cell.length_a   1.000
_cell.length_b   1.000
_cell.length_c   1.000
_cell.angle_alpha   90.00
_cell.angle_beta   90.00
_cell.angle_gamma   90.00
#
_symmetry.space_group_name_H-M   'P 1'
#
loop_
_entity.id
_entity.type
_entity.pdbx_description
1 polymer ?
#
loop_
_entity_poly.entity_id
_entity_poly.type
_entity_poly.pdbx_seq_one_letter_code
_entity_poly.pdbx_strand_id
1 'polypeptide(L)'
;MRNLRYVSDFSDFHQVFSATLGKMAIVQNRFADIVGNLDWNVDFERCEIAFGDQIYKIRFIGSESNVSGTWLWGHANVNNFGEEATRFSAEVLRAGLEWGLQAFSEPSFELDETFNGHTLSIAACGAVGENLCYYGCRHDNGCAFVAITDAPTSLFESLGAHEFVKIASGCIQNHDVDHKIFIKSFLEFNGVKFDEKIEKGGFFKKGKDEIVAKFEKELLIKFDDKGRIAGFKYEF
;
A
#
# COMPACT_ATOMS: atom_id res chain seq x y z
N MET A 1 15.25 2.44 -2.47
CA MET A 1 13.86 2.34 -2.00
C MET A 1 13.48 0.86 -1.93
N ARG A 2 13.33 0.27 -0.73
CA ARG A 2 13.15 -1.19 -0.57
C ARG A 2 11.85 -1.75 -1.17
N ASN A 3 10.81 -0.92 -1.36
CA ASN A 3 9.48 -1.42 -1.76
C ASN A 3 9.15 -1.20 -3.25
N LEU A 4 9.99 -0.48 -4.00
CA LEU A 4 9.70 -0.08 -5.39
C LEU A 4 10.71 -0.65 -6.39
N ARG A 5 11.46 -1.69 -6.00
CA ARG A 5 12.53 -2.27 -6.82
C ARG A 5 12.04 -2.77 -8.18
N TYR A 6 10.80 -3.21 -8.25
CA TYR A 6 10.19 -3.81 -9.45
C TYR A 6 9.32 -2.83 -10.24
N VAL A 7 9.24 -1.57 -9.80
CA VAL A 7 8.60 -0.49 -10.55
C VAL A 7 9.56 -0.03 -11.64
N SER A 8 9.09 -0.06 -12.88
CA SER A 8 9.89 0.35 -14.05
C SER A 8 9.60 1.79 -14.47
N ASP A 9 8.39 2.26 -14.21
CA ASP A 9 7.95 3.63 -14.43
C ASP A 9 7.34 4.18 -13.14
N PHE A 10 8.02 5.12 -12.50
CA PHE A 10 7.55 5.74 -11.26
C PHE A 10 6.45 6.78 -11.50
N SER A 11 6.25 7.22 -12.74
CA SER A 11 5.14 8.11 -13.10
C SER A 11 3.82 7.36 -13.27
N ASP A 12 3.87 6.02 -13.35
CA ASP A 12 2.72 5.12 -13.45
C ASP A 12 2.20 4.73 -12.05
N PHE A 13 1.08 5.32 -11.66
CA PHE A 13 0.43 5.02 -10.38
C PHE A 13 0.08 3.54 -10.23
N HIS A 14 -0.31 2.85 -11.30
CA HIS A 14 -0.69 1.45 -11.23
C HIS A 14 0.51 0.58 -10.82
N GLN A 15 1.72 0.85 -11.32
CA GLN A 15 2.92 0.14 -10.88
C GLN A 15 3.30 0.44 -9.43
N VAL A 16 3.24 1.72 -9.03
CA VAL A 16 3.54 2.14 -7.65
C VAL A 16 2.53 1.53 -6.65
N PHE A 17 1.25 1.57 -6.98
CA PHE A 17 0.20 0.95 -6.17
C PHE A 17 0.37 -0.57 -6.08
N SER A 18 0.63 -1.24 -7.21
CA SER A 18 0.91 -2.68 -7.24
C SER A 18 2.06 -3.07 -6.31
N ALA A 19 3.14 -2.28 -6.31
CA ALA A 19 4.32 -2.54 -5.47
C ALA A 19 4.07 -2.37 -3.97
N THR A 20 3.05 -1.58 -3.58
CA THR A 20 2.79 -1.21 -2.18
C THR A 20 1.65 -1.99 -1.55
N LEU A 21 0.69 -2.45 -2.34
CA LEU A 21 -0.56 -3.05 -1.88
C LEU A 21 -0.35 -4.22 -0.91
N GLY A 22 0.53 -5.17 -1.22
CA GLY A 22 0.66 -6.40 -0.42
C GLY A 22 1.15 -6.13 1.00
N LYS A 23 2.17 -5.27 1.13
CA LYS A 23 2.67 -4.79 2.43
C LYS A 23 1.55 -4.08 3.20
N MET A 24 0.91 -3.10 2.57
CA MET A 24 -0.08 -2.27 3.25
C MET A 24 -1.33 -3.08 3.63
N ALA A 25 -1.77 -4.03 2.83
CA ALA A 25 -2.89 -4.90 3.17
C ALA A 25 -2.68 -5.64 4.51
N ILE A 26 -1.47 -6.16 4.76
CA ILE A 26 -1.17 -6.79 6.05
C ILE A 26 -1.14 -5.77 7.17
N VAL A 27 -0.38 -4.69 6.97
CA VAL A 27 -0.19 -3.66 8.00
C VAL A 27 -1.54 -3.10 8.44
N GLN A 28 -2.43 -2.84 7.49
CA GLN A 28 -3.78 -2.35 7.75
C GLN A 28 -4.67 -3.40 8.41
N ASN A 29 -4.63 -4.67 7.98
CA ASN A 29 -5.40 -5.74 8.63
C ASN A 29 -4.99 -5.92 10.10
N ARG A 30 -3.69 -6.01 10.37
CA ARG A 30 -3.16 -6.15 11.74
C ARG A 30 -3.48 -4.93 12.59
N PHE A 31 -3.42 -3.72 12.01
CA PHE A 31 -3.79 -2.52 12.76
C PHE A 31 -5.30 -2.50 13.06
N ALA A 32 -6.14 -2.91 12.11
CA ALA A 32 -7.57 -3.06 12.32
C ALA A 32 -7.90 -4.08 13.42
N ASP A 33 -7.13 -5.16 13.56
CA ASP A 33 -7.29 -6.12 14.68
C ASP A 33 -7.02 -5.47 16.06
N ILE A 34 -6.17 -4.43 16.11
CA ILE A 34 -5.85 -3.70 17.35
C ILE A 34 -6.90 -2.64 17.67
N VAL A 35 -7.31 -1.84 16.67
CA VAL A 35 -8.10 -0.62 16.90
C VAL A 35 -9.53 -0.67 16.38
N GLY A 36 -9.91 -1.68 15.59
CA GLY A 36 -11.14 -1.68 14.79
C GLY A 36 -12.45 -1.62 15.57
N ASN A 37 -12.43 -2.00 16.84
CA ASN A 37 -13.61 -1.95 17.73
C ASN A 37 -13.54 -0.81 18.76
N LEU A 38 -12.57 0.10 18.64
CA LEU A 38 -12.37 1.20 19.58
C LEU A 38 -12.86 2.51 18.97
N ASP A 39 -13.50 3.33 19.81
CA ASP A 39 -13.78 4.71 19.47
C ASP A 39 -12.47 5.48 19.27
N TRP A 40 -12.47 6.37 18.27
CA TRP A 40 -11.30 7.16 17.92
C TRP A 40 -11.54 8.66 18.07
N ASN A 41 -10.48 9.40 18.39
CA ASN A 41 -10.49 10.86 18.38
C ASN A 41 -9.14 11.39 17.88
N VAL A 42 -9.17 12.25 16.88
CA VAL A 42 -7.97 12.82 16.25
C VAL A 42 -7.75 14.26 16.71
N ASP A 43 -6.51 14.60 17.04
CA ASP A 43 -6.07 15.95 17.38
C ASP A 43 -4.92 16.34 16.44
N PHE A 44 -5.22 17.18 15.45
CA PHE A 44 -4.25 17.66 14.47
C PHE A 44 -3.28 18.71 15.03
N GLU A 45 -3.64 19.42 16.11
CA GLU A 45 -2.72 20.35 16.77
C GLU A 45 -1.65 19.60 17.54
N ARG A 46 -2.03 18.53 18.25
CA ARG A 46 -1.10 17.66 18.98
C ARG A 46 -0.44 16.60 18.11
N CYS A 47 -0.91 16.43 16.88
CA CYS A 47 -0.49 15.35 15.97
C CYS A 47 -0.66 13.98 16.61
N GLU A 48 -1.84 13.75 17.21
CA GLU A 48 -2.19 12.51 17.91
C GLU A 48 -3.54 11.95 17.45
N ILE A 49 -3.68 10.63 17.51
CA ILE A 49 -4.98 9.94 17.44
C ILE A 49 -5.11 8.98 18.62
N ALA A 50 -6.24 9.06 19.30
CA ALA A 50 -6.61 8.14 20.36
C ALA A 50 -7.53 7.04 19.82
N PHE A 51 -7.35 5.82 20.32
CA PHE A 51 -8.25 4.67 20.17
C PHE A 51 -8.50 4.09 21.57
N GLY A 52 -9.61 4.44 22.20
CA GLY A 52 -9.78 4.23 23.65
C GLY A 52 -8.62 4.87 24.43
N ASP A 53 -7.90 4.07 25.21
CA ASP A 53 -6.74 4.52 26.01
C ASP A 53 -5.40 4.52 25.24
N GLN A 54 -5.39 4.05 23.99
CA GLN A 54 -4.18 3.98 23.16
C GLN A 54 -4.02 5.27 22.37
N ILE A 55 -2.86 5.92 22.47
CA ILE A 55 -2.56 7.16 21.74
C ILE A 55 -1.38 6.92 20.81
N TYR A 56 -1.53 7.29 19.55
CA TYR A 56 -0.49 7.20 18.53
C TYR A 56 -0.18 8.57 17.92
N LYS A 57 1.06 8.74 17.49
CA LYS A 57 1.51 9.92 16.73
C LYS A 57 1.08 9.82 15.28
N ILE A 58 0.62 10.94 14.73
CA ILE A 58 0.09 11.00 13.37
C ILE A 58 0.71 12.08 12.50
N ARG A 59 0.54 11.92 11.19
CA ARG A 59 0.74 12.94 10.16
C ARG A 59 -0.44 12.96 9.22
N PHE A 60 -0.85 14.15 8.82
CA PHE A 60 -1.93 14.31 7.86
C PHE A 60 -1.46 13.91 6.46
N ILE A 61 -2.22 13.02 5.82
CA ILE A 61 -1.99 12.57 4.44
C ILE A 61 -2.77 13.50 3.49
N GLY A 62 -4.08 13.61 3.72
CA GLY A 62 -5.02 14.35 2.89
C GLY A 62 -6.45 14.00 3.26
N SER A 63 -7.43 14.52 2.52
CA SER A 63 -8.84 14.31 2.80
C SER A 63 -9.67 14.12 1.54
N GLU A 64 -10.66 13.23 1.65
CA GLU A 64 -11.77 13.10 0.70
C GLU A 64 -12.91 14.04 1.10
N SER A 65 -13.57 14.64 0.11
CA SER A 65 -14.82 15.40 0.27
C SER A 65 -15.97 14.66 -0.40
N ASN A 66 -16.98 14.28 0.39
CA ASN A 66 -18.23 13.70 -0.13
C ASN A 66 -19.12 14.76 -0.81
N VAL A 67 -18.85 16.05 -0.59
CA VAL A 67 -19.62 17.16 -1.16
C VAL A 67 -19.15 17.47 -2.58
N SER A 68 -17.84 17.53 -2.78
CA SER A 68 -17.23 17.87 -4.08
C SER A 68 -16.76 16.65 -4.86
N GLY A 69 -16.67 15.47 -4.25
CA GLY A 69 -16.12 14.27 -4.89
C GLY A 69 -14.63 14.40 -5.21
N THR A 70 -13.87 15.11 -4.37
CA THR A 70 -12.46 15.43 -4.62
C THR A 70 -11.55 14.94 -3.50
N TRP A 71 -10.32 14.60 -3.87
CA TRP A 71 -9.19 14.45 -2.97
C TRP A 71 -8.49 15.80 -2.77
N LEU A 72 -7.96 16.07 -1.58
CA LEU A 72 -7.05 17.18 -1.31
C LEU A 72 -5.88 16.69 -0.46
N TRP A 73 -4.66 16.82 -0.96
CA TRP A 73 -3.46 16.45 -0.22
C TRP A 73 -3.16 17.40 0.94
N GLY A 74 -2.60 16.85 2.02
CA GLY A 74 -2.19 17.62 3.20
C GLY A 74 -1.16 18.71 2.92
N HIS A 75 -0.34 18.54 1.88
CA HIS A 75 0.69 19.52 1.49
C HIS A 75 0.09 20.79 0.85
N ALA A 76 -1.18 20.76 0.42
CA ALA A 76 -1.91 21.97 0.03
C ALA A 76 -2.19 22.87 1.24
N ASN A 77 -2.22 22.28 2.44
CA ASN A 77 -2.33 22.92 3.75
C ASN A 77 -3.40 24.03 3.88
N VAL A 78 -4.59 23.82 3.30
CA VAL A 78 -5.69 24.80 3.34
C VAL A 78 -6.19 25.11 4.76
N ASN A 79 -5.95 24.20 5.72
CA ASN A 79 -6.32 24.34 7.13
C ASN A 79 -5.21 25.01 7.96
N ASN A 80 -4.09 25.38 7.35
CA ASN A 80 -2.94 26.00 8.00
C ASN A 80 -2.42 25.20 9.22
N PHE A 81 -2.38 23.87 9.07
CA PHE A 81 -1.78 22.98 10.05
C PHE A 81 -0.28 23.24 10.18
N GLY A 82 0.27 22.90 11.35
CA GLY A 82 1.71 23.04 11.62
C GLY A 82 2.55 22.13 10.72
N GLU A 83 3.81 22.52 10.51
CA GLU A 83 4.77 21.77 9.67
C GLU A 83 4.85 20.30 10.07
N GLU A 84 4.76 20.02 11.37
CA GLU A 84 4.79 18.66 11.87
C GLU A 84 3.62 17.84 11.34
N ALA A 85 2.39 18.36 11.38
CA ALA A 85 1.23 17.64 10.88
C ALA A 85 1.34 17.34 9.37
N THR A 86 1.88 18.26 8.57
CA THR A 86 1.95 18.13 7.10
C THR A 86 3.24 17.50 6.59
N ARG A 87 4.23 17.22 7.44
CA ARG A 87 5.58 16.74 7.05
C ARG A 87 5.53 15.57 6.08
N PHE A 88 4.73 14.55 6.38
CA PHE A 88 4.63 13.36 5.53
C PHE A 88 4.02 13.68 4.16
N SER A 89 2.94 14.45 4.09
CA SER A 89 2.37 14.88 2.81
C SER A 89 3.35 15.73 1.97
N ALA A 90 4.25 16.49 2.60
CA ALA A 90 5.30 17.23 1.90
C ALA A 90 6.39 16.30 1.33
N GLU A 91 6.73 15.22 2.04
CA GLU A 91 7.61 14.16 1.51
C GLU A 91 6.97 13.43 0.32
N VAL A 92 5.67 13.17 0.39
CA VAL A 92 4.88 12.61 -0.72
C VAL A 92 4.91 13.53 -1.94
N LEU A 93 4.70 14.84 -1.76
CA LEU A 93 4.83 15.83 -2.83
C LEU A 93 6.23 15.81 -3.46
N ARG A 94 7.29 15.78 -2.64
CA ARG A 94 8.67 15.72 -3.12
C ARG A 94 8.90 14.48 -3.98
N ALA A 95 8.44 13.31 -3.53
CA ALA A 95 8.50 12.08 -4.30
C ALA A 95 7.69 12.17 -5.60
N GLY A 96 6.47 12.72 -5.55
CA GLY A 96 5.62 12.93 -6.73
C GLY A 96 6.28 13.79 -7.80
N LEU A 97 6.91 14.89 -7.40
CA LEU A 97 7.66 15.76 -8.31
C LEU A 97 8.91 15.08 -8.88
N GLU A 98 9.64 14.34 -8.04
CA GLU A 98 10.83 13.58 -8.46
C GLU A 98 10.49 12.48 -9.47
N TRP A 99 9.34 11.81 -9.29
CA TRP A 99 8.90 10.69 -10.10
C TRP A 99 8.07 11.09 -11.33
N GLY A 100 7.63 12.35 -11.42
CA GLY A 100 6.62 12.77 -12.39
C GLY A 100 5.25 12.13 -12.13
N LEU A 101 4.98 11.69 -10.90
CA LEU A 101 3.73 11.03 -10.52
C LEU A 101 2.68 12.10 -10.14
N GLN A 102 1.75 12.34 -11.05
CA GLN A 102 0.69 13.35 -10.86
C GLN A 102 -0.18 13.05 -9.64
N ALA A 103 -0.47 11.78 -9.37
CA ALA A 103 -1.27 11.36 -8.21
C ALA A 103 -0.73 11.88 -6.86
N PHE A 104 0.58 12.14 -6.76
CA PHE A 104 1.24 12.67 -5.56
C PHE A 104 1.57 14.17 -5.64
N SER A 105 1.64 14.73 -6.84
CA SER A 105 2.10 16.12 -7.04
C SER A 105 0.98 17.11 -7.33
N GLU A 106 -0.14 16.66 -7.89
CA GLU A 106 -1.32 17.49 -8.07
C GLU A 106 -2.03 17.68 -6.72
N PRO A 107 -2.19 18.91 -6.20
CA PRO A 107 -2.74 19.13 -4.85
C PRO A 107 -4.15 18.59 -4.65
N SER A 108 -4.99 18.60 -5.69
CA SER A 108 -6.38 18.16 -5.64
C SER A 108 -6.86 17.67 -7.00
N PHE A 109 -7.70 16.62 -6.99
CA PHE A 109 -8.30 16.05 -8.19
C PHE A 109 -9.61 15.33 -7.83
N GLU A 110 -10.41 15.03 -8.86
CA GLU A 110 -11.65 14.25 -8.71
C GLU A 110 -11.34 12.81 -8.29
N LEU A 111 -12.18 12.27 -7.42
CA LEU A 111 -12.10 10.89 -6.96
C LEU A 111 -12.71 9.94 -8.00
N ASP A 112 -12.14 8.75 -8.11
CA ASP A 112 -12.70 7.65 -8.88
C ASP A 112 -12.38 6.29 -8.22
N GLU A 113 -12.68 5.18 -8.91
CA GLU A 113 -12.41 3.83 -8.40
C GLU A 113 -10.91 3.56 -8.18
N THR A 114 -10.04 4.19 -8.98
CA THR A 114 -8.57 4.08 -8.89
C THR A 114 -8.02 5.04 -7.85
N PHE A 115 -8.50 6.28 -7.85
CA PHE A 115 -8.02 7.38 -7.03
C PHE A 115 -9.03 7.70 -5.93
N ASN A 116 -8.80 7.08 -4.77
CA ASN A 116 -9.52 7.38 -3.54
C ASN A 116 -8.56 7.42 -2.36
N GLY A 117 -9.03 7.91 -1.22
CA GLY A 117 -8.21 8.13 -0.03
C GLY A 117 -7.55 6.84 0.47
N HIS A 118 -8.18 5.67 0.29
CA HIS A 118 -7.55 4.39 0.61
C HIS A 118 -6.42 4.03 -0.35
N THR A 119 -6.63 4.10 -1.67
CA THR A 119 -5.58 3.75 -2.64
C THR A 119 -4.41 4.72 -2.59
N LEU A 120 -4.68 6.02 -2.42
CA LEU A 120 -3.68 7.07 -2.25
C LEU A 120 -2.90 6.91 -0.94
N SER A 121 -3.55 6.58 0.17
CA SER A 121 -2.87 6.32 1.44
C SER A 121 -2.02 5.05 1.41
N ILE A 122 -2.49 3.99 0.75
CA ILE A 122 -1.71 2.76 0.50
C ILE A 122 -0.44 3.10 -0.28
N ALA A 123 -0.58 3.81 -1.41
CA ALA A 123 0.55 4.18 -2.23
C ALA A 123 1.53 5.08 -1.46
N ALA A 124 1.05 6.13 -0.79
CA ALA A 124 1.89 7.07 -0.05
C ALA A 124 2.67 6.37 1.08
N CYS A 125 1.96 5.67 1.99
CA CYS A 125 2.59 4.99 3.13
C CYS A 125 3.50 3.84 2.69
N GLY A 126 3.15 3.11 1.62
CA GLY A 126 3.96 2.00 1.12
C GLY A 126 5.19 2.42 0.33
N ALA A 127 5.09 3.50 -0.45
CA ALA A 127 6.13 3.95 -1.38
C ALA A 127 7.12 4.92 -0.74
N VAL A 128 6.62 5.87 0.05
CA VAL A 128 7.41 6.97 0.65
C VAL A 128 7.68 6.71 2.12
N GLY A 129 6.71 6.12 2.83
CA GLY A 129 6.80 5.84 4.26
C GLY A 129 7.67 4.64 4.63
N GLU A 130 8.33 4.74 5.78
CA GLU A 130 8.95 3.61 6.47
C GLU A 130 8.12 3.25 7.70
N ASN A 131 7.73 1.98 7.83
CA ASN A 131 6.94 1.48 8.95
C ASN A 131 5.71 2.33 9.32
N LEU A 132 4.99 2.82 8.31
CA LEU A 132 3.73 3.55 8.49
C LEU A 132 2.54 2.61 8.28
N CYS A 133 1.52 2.78 9.12
CA CYS A 133 0.13 2.40 8.80
C CYS A 133 -0.70 3.68 8.60
N TYR A 134 -1.95 3.56 8.16
CA TYR A 134 -2.83 4.72 8.04
C TYR A 134 -4.20 4.49 8.67
N TYR A 135 -4.92 5.57 8.95
CA TYR A 135 -6.30 5.52 9.42
C TYR A 135 -7.18 6.54 8.70
N GLY A 136 -8.42 6.16 8.40
CA GLY A 136 -9.43 7.03 7.82
C GLY A 136 -10.37 7.58 8.90
N CYS A 137 -10.17 8.83 9.29
CA CYS A 137 -11.00 9.59 10.21
C CYS A 137 -12.27 10.08 9.49
N ARG A 138 -13.30 9.21 9.42
CA ARG A 138 -14.57 9.53 8.75
C ARG A 138 -15.37 10.58 9.51
N HIS A 139 -16.00 11.49 8.78
CA HIS A 139 -16.91 12.51 9.32
C HIS A 139 -18.04 12.79 8.30
N ASP A 140 -19.01 13.61 8.67
CA ASP A 140 -20.26 13.80 7.88
C ASP A 140 -20.02 14.20 6.41
N ASN A 141 -18.94 14.96 6.15
CA ASN A 141 -18.65 15.55 4.85
C ASN A 141 -17.51 14.84 4.10
N GLY A 142 -16.97 13.74 4.61
CA GLY A 142 -15.81 13.10 3.99
C GLY A 142 -14.99 12.23 4.93
N CYS A 143 -13.70 12.12 4.62
CA CYS A 143 -12.76 11.36 5.44
C CYS A 143 -11.38 12.01 5.39
N ALA A 144 -10.82 12.31 6.56
CA ALA A 144 -9.43 12.71 6.69
C ALA A 144 -8.55 11.48 6.87
N PHE A 145 -7.45 11.38 6.14
CA PHE A 145 -6.51 10.27 6.22
C PHE A 145 -5.25 10.71 6.95
N VAL A 146 -4.82 9.88 7.89
CA VAL A 146 -3.62 10.13 8.70
C VAL A 146 -2.69 8.93 8.65
N ALA A 147 -1.39 9.18 8.56
CA ALA A 147 -0.36 8.17 8.73
C ALA A 147 -0.03 8.05 10.22
N ILE A 148 0.01 6.82 10.75
CA ILE A 148 0.46 6.53 12.10
C ILE A 148 1.97 6.31 12.06
N THR A 149 2.72 7.11 12.81
CA THR A 149 4.20 7.16 12.73
C THR A 149 4.92 6.34 13.79
N ASP A 150 4.21 5.90 14.82
CA ASP A 150 4.72 5.10 15.94
C ASP A 150 3.92 3.80 16.10
N ALA A 151 3.46 3.26 14.96
CA ALA A 151 2.68 2.03 14.93
C ALA A 151 3.51 0.84 15.49
N PRO A 152 2.87 -0.14 16.17
CA PRO A 152 3.59 -1.27 16.76
C PRO A 152 4.43 -2.03 15.74
N THR A 153 5.66 -2.41 16.10
CA THR A 153 6.58 -3.10 15.19
C THR A 153 6.04 -4.45 14.71
N SER A 154 5.17 -5.09 15.50
CA SER A 154 4.50 -6.35 15.15
C SER A 154 3.64 -6.24 13.88
N LEU A 155 3.19 -5.03 13.51
CA LEU A 155 2.47 -4.81 12.26
C LEU A 155 3.31 -5.14 11.02
N PHE A 156 4.65 -5.06 11.14
CA PHE A 156 5.59 -5.18 10.03
C PHE A 156 6.34 -6.52 10.00
N GLU A 157 5.98 -7.47 10.87
CA GLU A 157 6.59 -8.81 10.89
C GLU A 157 6.28 -9.61 9.61
N SER A 158 7.22 -10.45 9.18
CA SER A 158 7.05 -11.29 7.99
C SER A 158 5.96 -12.34 8.18
N LEU A 159 5.38 -12.77 7.06
CA LEU A 159 4.35 -13.81 7.02
C LEU A 159 4.93 -15.20 6.70
N GLY A 160 4.20 -16.21 7.12
CA GLY A 160 4.31 -17.56 6.56
C GLY A 160 3.65 -17.67 5.18
N ALA A 161 3.97 -18.73 4.44
CA ALA A 161 3.48 -18.95 3.07
C ALA A 161 1.93 -18.99 2.98
N HIS A 162 1.25 -19.56 3.97
CA HIS A 162 -0.21 -19.66 3.98
C HIS A 162 -0.89 -18.28 4.05
N GLU A 163 -0.43 -17.43 4.96
CA GLU A 163 -0.94 -16.07 5.09
C GLU A 163 -0.60 -15.23 3.87
N PHE A 164 0.61 -15.39 3.31
CA PHE A 164 1.00 -14.74 2.06
C PHE A 164 0.01 -15.06 0.94
N VAL A 165 -0.34 -16.33 0.73
CA VAL A 165 -1.30 -16.75 -0.31
C VAL A 165 -2.69 -16.17 -0.05
N LYS A 166 -3.16 -16.17 1.21
CA LYS A 166 -4.46 -15.61 1.58
C LYS A 166 -4.53 -14.11 1.26
N ILE A 167 -3.54 -13.34 1.69
CA ILE A 167 -3.47 -11.89 1.43
C ILE A 167 -3.32 -11.61 -0.06
N ALA A 168 -2.42 -12.32 -0.74
CA ALA A 168 -2.20 -12.16 -2.17
C ALA A 168 -3.47 -12.40 -2.98
N SER A 169 -4.20 -13.48 -2.65
CA SER A 169 -5.47 -13.82 -3.32
C SER A 169 -6.54 -12.77 -3.06
N GLY A 170 -6.65 -12.26 -1.83
CA GLY A 170 -7.59 -11.18 -1.52
C GLY A 170 -7.26 -9.86 -2.23
N CYS A 171 -5.98 -9.50 -2.34
CA CYS A 171 -5.56 -8.28 -3.03
C CYS A 171 -5.94 -8.31 -4.51
N ILE A 172 -5.59 -9.38 -5.23
CA ILE A 172 -5.85 -9.49 -6.68
C ILE A 172 -7.33 -9.69 -7.03
N GLN A 173 -8.17 -10.04 -6.05
CA GLN A 173 -9.62 -10.13 -6.24
C GLN A 173 -10.31 -8.77 -6.12
N ASN A 174 -9.75 -7.87 -5.31
CA ASN A 174 -10.38 -6.59 -4.96
C ASN A 174 -9.72 -5.39 -5.66
N HIS A 175 -8.56 -5.58 -6.27
CA HIS A 175 -7.81 -4.51 -6.91
C HIS A 175 -7.24 -4.96 -8.26
N ASP A 176 -7.28 -4.04 -9.23
CA ASP A 176 -6.51 -4.17 -10.47
C ASP A 176 -5.06 -3.76 -10.19
N VAL A 177 -4.14 -4.73 -10.32
CA VAL A 177 -2.72 -4.56 -10.06
C VAL A 177 -1.89 -5.34 -11.07
N ASP A 178 -0.68 -4.89 -11.33
CA ASP A 178 0.33 -5.72 -11.97
C ASP A 178 0.73 -6.83 -11.00
N HIS A 179 0.24 -8.04 -11.28
CA HIS A 179 0.43 -9.20 -10.43
C HIS A 179 1.90 -9.56 -10.19
N LYS A 180 2.80 -9.28 -11.14
CA LYS A 180 4.23 -9.59 -10.99
C LYS A 180 4.92 -8.58 -10.11
N ILE A 181 4.69 -7.28 -10.34
CA ILE A 181 5.20 -6.22 -9.46
C ILE A 181 4.70 -6.46 -8.04
N PHE A 182 3.39 -6.72 -7.91
CA PHE A 182 2.74 -7.04 -6.65
C PHE A 182 3.41 -8.21 -5.92
N ILE A 183 3.50 -9.39 -6.55
CA ILE A 183 4.07 -10.57 -5.90
C ILE A 183 5.54 -10.36 -5.53
N LYS A 184 6.34 -9.77 -6.41
CA LYS A 184 7.78 -9.59 -6.18
C LYS A 184 8.03 -8.60 -5.04
N SER A 185 7.35 -7.45 -5.04
CA SER A 185 7.44 -6.47 -3.94
C SER A 185 6.90 -7.06 -2.63
N PHE A 186 5.85 -7.86 -2.71
CA PHE A 186 5.25 -8.47 -1.53
C PHE A 186 6.16 -9.54 -0.90
N LEU A 187 6.85 -10.35 -1.71
CA LEU A 187 7.86 -11.29 -1.23
C LEU A 187 9.06 -10.56 -0.62
N GLU A 188 9.52 -9.46 -1.25
CA GLU A 188 10.63 -8.64 -0.74
C GLU A 188 10.30 -8.02 0.63
N PHE A 189 9.07 -7.51 0.81
CA PHE A 189 8.60 -7.01 2.11
C PHE A 189 8.69 -8.08 3.21
N ASN A 190 8.35 -9.33 2.88
CA ASN A 190 8.42 -10.45 3.82
C ASN A 190 9.84 -11.02 3.98
N GLY A 191 10.86 -10.45 3.33
CA GLY A 191 12.23 -10.96 3.36
C GLY A 191 12.40 -12.31 2.67
N VAL A 192 11.46 -12.71 1.82
CA VAL A 192 11.44 -14.01 1.17
C VAL A 192 12.23 -13.94 -0.13
N LYS A 193 13.31 -14.74 -0.20
CA LYS A 193 14.07 -14.91 -1.46
C LYS A 193 13.23 -15.68 -2.48
N PHE A 194 13.43 -15.41 -3.75
CA PHE A 194 12.74 -16.13 -4.82
C PHE A 194 13.56 -16.20 -6.09
N ASP A 195 13.26 -17.21 -6.91
CA ASP A 195 13.82 -17.40 -8.25
C ASP A 195 12.72 -17.23 -9.31
N GLU A 196 13.04 -16.61 -10.44
CA GLU A 196 12.15 -16.51 -11.60
C GLU A 196 12.48 -17.63 -12.60
N LYS A 197 11.48 -18.47 -12.93
CA LYS A 197 11.59 -19.55 -13.92
C LYS A 197 10.77 -19.20 -15.16
N ILE A 198 11.44 -18.55 -16.11
CA ILE A 198 10.85 -18.15 -17.39
C ILE A 198 11.36 -19.08 -18.50
N GLU A 199 10.49 -19.89 -19.07
CA GLU A 199 10.76 -20.68 -20.27
C GLU A 199 9.86 -20.19 -21.41
N LYS A 200 10.45 -19.81 -22.54
CA LYS A 200 9.67 -19.51 -23.74
C LYS A 200 9.03 -20.80 -24.28
N GLY A 201 7.74 -20.71 -24.60
CA GLY A 201 7.04 -21.79 -25.26
C GLY A 201 7.57 -22.04 -26.68
N GLY A 202 7.42 -23.27 -27.15
CA GLY A 202 7.65 -23.65 -28.54
C GLY A 202 6.34 -23.99 -29.26
N PHE A 203 6.41 -24.37 -30.53
CA PHE A 203 5.24 -24.70 -31.37
C PHE A 203 4.28 -25.75 -30.74
N PHE A 204 4.78 -26.60 -29.84
CA PHE A 204 4.01 -27.64 -29.13
C PHE A 204 4.09 -27.58 -27.60
N LYS A 205 4.80 -26.59 -27.01
CA LYS A 205 5.01 -26.50 -25.56
C LYS A 205 4.59 -25.13 -25.06
N LYS A 206 3.67 -25.07 -24.10
CA LYS A 206 3.32 -23.81 -23.43
C LYS A 206 4.54 -23.30 -22.66
N GLY A 207 4.79 -22.00 -22.75
CA GLY A 207 5.83 -21.35 -21.95
C GLY A 207 5.56 -21.51 -20.45
N LYS A 208 6.60 -21.32 -19.67
CA LYS A 208 6.56 -21.38 -18.21
C LYS A 208 6.91 -20.01 -17.68
N ASP A 209 6.10 -19.48 -16.78
CA ASP A 209 6.31 -18.19 -16.14
C ASP A 209 5.93 -18.36 -14.67
N GLU A 210 6.94 -18.61 -13.85
CA GLU A 210 6.74 -18.99 -12.46
C GLU A 210 7.74 -18.29 -11.54
N ILE A 211 7.29 -17.91 -10.35
CA ILE A 211 8.15 -17.49 -9.24
C ILE A 211 8.20 -18.63 -8.22
N VAL A 212 9.41 -18.98 -7.78
CA VAL A 212 9.64 -19.97 -6.73
C VAL A 212 10.08 -19.24 -5.46
N ALA A 213 9.14 -19.02 -4.54
CA ALA A 213 9.38 -18.33 -3.28
C ALA A 213 9.90 -19.30 -2.21
N LYS A 214 11.01 -18.91 -1.57
CA LYS A 214 11.76 -19.72 -0.59
C LYS A 214 11.27 -19.46 0.84
N PHE A 215 10.00 -19.75 1.10
CA PHE A 215 9.50 -19.90 2.47
C PHE A 215 10.07 -21.19 3.10
N GLU A 216 9.66 -21.53 4.32
CA GLU A 216 10.02 -22.82 4.96
C GLU A 216 9.77 -24.02 4.05
N LYS A 217 8.65 -23.98 3.31
CA LYS A 217 8.39 -24.85 2.15
C LYS A 217 8.28 -23.99 0.91
N GLU A 218 8.85 -24.45 -0.20
CA GLU A 218 8.82 -23.67 -1.43
C GLU A 218 7.38 -23.44 -1.90
N LEU A 219 7.07 -22.20 -2.24
CA LEU A 219 5.79 -21.81 -2.82
C LEU A 219 6.00 -21.47 -4.29
N LEU A 220 5.38 -22.25 -5.16
CA LEU A 220 5.34 -21.98 -6.58
C LEU A 220 4.16 -21.08 -6.93
N ILE A 221 4.46 -19.95 -7.57
CA ILE A 221 3.47 -18.97 -8.02
C ILE A 221 3.51 -18.97 -9.54
N LYS A 222 2.40 -19.33 -10.17
CA LYS A 222 2.32 -19.45 -11.64
C LYS A 222 1.62 -18.24 -12.22
N PHE A 223 2.09 -17.80 -13.39
CA PHE A 223 1.46 -16.72 -14.15
C PHE A 223 0.90 -17.24 -15.47
N ASP A 224 -0.20 -16.64 -15.92
CA ASP A 224 -0.74 -16.86 -17.27
C ASP A 224 0.03 -16.04 -18.31
N ASP A 225 -0.37 -16.15 -19.57
CA ASP A 225 0.23 -15.45 -20.71
C ASP A 225 0.04 -13.92 -20.66
N LYS A 226 -0.85 -13.42 -19.80
CA LYS A 226 -1.08 -12.00 -19.54
C LYS A 226 -0.34 -11.53 -18.28
N GLY A 227 0.48 -12.38 -17.67
CA GLY A 227 1.22 -12.07 -16.45
C GLY A 227 0.37 -12.06 -15.18
N ARG A 228 -0.86 -12.61 -15.21
CA ARG A 228 -1.75 -12.69 -14.04
C ARG A 228 -1.50 -13.98 -13.28
N ILE A 229 -1.72 -13.97 -11.98
CA ILE A 229 -1.58 -15.19 -11.16
C ILE A 229 -2.59 -16.23 -11.62
N ALA A 230 -2.07 -17.37 -12.07
CA ALA A 230 -2.85 -18.55 -12.48
C ALA A 230 -2.99 -19.58 -11.35
N GLY A 231 -2.16 -19.49 -10.31
CA GLY A 231 -2.31 -20.33 -9.11
C GLY A 231 -1.08 -20.37 -8.21
N PHE A 232 -1.32 -20.90 -7.01
CA PHE A 232 -0.33 -21.16 -5.98
C PHE A 232 -0.19 -22.67 -5.73
N LYS A 233 1.02 -23.18 -5.61
CA LYS A 233 1.28 -24.59 -5.28
C LYS A 233 2.43 -24.71 -4.28
N TYR A 234 2.18 -25.38 -3.16
CA TYR A 234 3.23 -25.75 -2.22
C TYR A 234 4.02 -26.94 -2.79
N GLU A 235 5.35 -26.84 -2.80
CA GLU A 235 6.22 -27.98 -3.06
C GLU A 235 6.61 -28.64 -1.73
N PHE A 236 6.65 -29.97 -1.73
CA PHE A 236 6.90 -30.82 -0.56
C PHE A 236 8.37 -31.21 -0.48
#